data_AF-A0A1Z3YXV4-F1
#
_entry.id   AF-A0A1Z3YXV4-F1
#
_cell.length_a   1.000
_cell.length_b   1.000
_cell.length_c   1.000
_cell.angle_alpha   90.00
_cell.angle_beta   90.00
_cell.angle_gamma   90.00
#
_symmetry.space_group_name_H-M   'P 1'
#
loop_
_entity.id
_entity.type
_entity.pdbx_description
1 polymer ?
#
loop_
_entity_poly.entity_id
_entity_poly.type
_entity_poly.pdbx_seq_one_letter_code
_entity_poly.pdbx_strand_id
1 'polypeptide(L)' 'MYLLSHLFLMLTKNAETARKERAEAYLSEATDIYDLEFRMRKIDRESAMNRPYSFGAR' A
#
# COMPACT_ATOMS: atom_id res chain seq x y z
N MET A 1 -21.75 6.22 -19.98
CA MET A 1 -20.48 5.47 -19.86
C MET A 1 -19.51 6.18 -18.90
N TYR A 2 -19.90 6.36 -17.61
CA TYR A 2 -19.05 7.02 -16.59
C TYR A 2 -19.30 6.50 -15.17
N LEU A 3 -20.46 5.86 -14.93
CA LEU A 3 -20.85 5.33 -13.62
C LEU A 3 -19.87 4.26 -13.12
N LEU A 4 -19.50 3.33 -13.99
CA LEU A 4 -18.55 2.24 -13.68
C LEU A 4 -17.15 2.77 -13.34
N SER A 5 -16.67 3.76 -14.09
CA SER A 5 -15.38 4.39 -13.83
C SER A 5 -15.36 5.14 -12.49
N HIS A 6 -16.45 5.83 -12.14
CA HIS A 6 -16.57 6.49 -10.83
C HIS A 6 -16.65 5.49 -9.69
N LEU A 7 -17.42 4.40 -9.85
CA LEU A 7 -17.51 3.34 -8.85
C LEU A 7 -16.13 2.70 -8.63
N PHE A 8 -15.40 2.41 -9.70
CA PHE A 8 -14.03 1.89 -9.61
C PHE A 8 -13.10 2.87 -8.91
N LEU A 9 -13.16 4.16 -9.24
CA LEU A 9 -12.33 5.20 -8.61
C LEU A 9 -12.63 5.37 -7.12
N MET A 10 -13.90 5.21 -6.72
CA MET A 10 -14.32 5.28 -5.32
C MET A 10 -13.88 4.02 -4.55
N LEU A 11 -13.96 2.85 -5.20
CA LEU A 11 -13.52 1.58 -4.63
C LEU A 11 -12.00 1.50 -4.48
N THR A 12 -11.24 2.00 -5.45
CA THR A 12 -9.76 2.04 -5.38
C THR A 12 -9.28 3.01 -4.30
N LYS A 13 -9.92 4.18 -4.16
CA LYS A 13 -9.65 5.10 -3.05
C LYS A 13 -9.85 4.42 -1.69
N ASN A 14 -10.94 3.67 -1.53
CA ASN A 14 -11.21 2.93 -0.29
C ASN A 14 -10.22 1.77 -0.05
N ALA A 15 -9.76 1.11 -1.11
CA ALA A 15 -8.77 0.05 -1.00
C ALA A 15 -7.40 0.59 -0.54
N GLU A 16 -7.00 1.75 -1.05
CA GLU A 16 -5.76 2.43 -0.64
C GLU A 16 -5.83 2.91 0.82
N THR A 17 -6.96 3.46 1.26
CA THR A 17 -7.15 3.84 2.68
C THR A 17 -7.10 2.63 3.60
N ALA A 18 -7.81 1.54 3.25
CA ALA A 18 -7.78 0.31 4.01
C ALA A 18 -6.39 -0.36 4.02
N ARG A 19 -5.57 -0.16 2.99
CA ARG A 19 -4.16 -0.60 2.99
C ARG A 19 -3.31 0.23 3.94
N LYS A 20 -3.50 1.56 3.91
CA LYS A 20 -2.80 2.48 4.80
C LYS A 20 -3.11 2.21 6.28
N GLU A 21 -4.38 2.02 6.62
CA GLU A 21 -4.82 1.68 7.98
C GLU A 21 -4.20 0.37 8.49
N ARG A 22 -4.12 -0.66 7.64
CA ARG A 22 -3.43 -1.92 8.00
C ARG A 22 -1.93 -1.72 8.20
N ALA A 23 -1.28 -0.91 7.37
CA ALA A 23 0.14 -0.60 7.50
C ALA A 23 0.41 0.19 8.80
N GLU A 24 -0.43 1.16 9.12
CA GLU A 24 -0.35 1.94 10.36
C GLU A 24 -0.55 1.07 11.59
N ALA A 25 -1.55 0.18 11.60
CA ALA A 25 -1.75 -0.78 12.68
C ALA A 25 -0.53 -1.71 12.86
N TYR A 26 0.00 -2.24 11.75
CA TYR A 26 1.18 -3.11 11.76
C TYR A 26 2.45 -2.40 12.26
N LEU A 27 2.63 -1.12 11.94
CA LEU A 27 3.75 -0.31 12.43
C LEU A 27 3.55 0.11 13.90
N SER A 28 2.31 0.33 14.34
CA SER A 28 2.00 0.72 15.72
C SER A 28 2.29 -0.38 16.75
N GLU A 29 2.31 -1.64 16.30
CA GLU A 29 2.63 -2.80 17.12
C GLU A 29 4.16 -3.05 17.23
N ALA A 30 5.00 -2.17 16.66
CA ALA A 30 6.44 -2.27 16.81
C ALA A 30 6.85 -2.08 18.27
N THR A 31 7.64 -3.03 18.80
CA THR A 31 8.08 -3.01 20.20
C THR A 31 9.33 -2.15 20.41
N ASP A 32 10.19 -2.08 19.39
CA ASP A 32 11.40 -1.28 19.39
C ASP A 32 11.66 -0.65 18.00
N ILE A 33 12.71 0.18 17.92
CA ILE A 33 13.07 0.90 16.71
C ILE A 33 13.51 -0.06 15.59
N TYR A 34 14.16 -1.17 15.93
CA TYR A 34 14.67 -2.13 14.95
C TYR A 34 13.55 -2.98 14.33
N ASP A 35 12.57 -3.37 15.14
CA ASP A 35 11.34 -4.01 14.71
C ASP A 35 10.53 -3.07 13.81
N LEU A 36 10.43 -1.78 14.18
CA LEU A 36 9.79 -0.77 13.33
C LEU A 36 10.49 -0.67 11.96
N GLU A 37 11.82 -0.58 11.94
CA GLU A 37 12.58 -0.53 10.69
C GLU A 37 12.39 -1.78 9.83
N PHE A 38 12.40 -2.96 10.45
CA PHE A 38 12.19 -4.22 9.76
C PHE A 38 10.79 -4.29 9.14
N ARG A 39 9.77 -3.89 9.90
CA ARG A 39 8.38 -3.83 9.45
C ARG A 39 8.19 -2.82 8.32
N MET A 40 8.82 -1.64 8.40
CA MET A 40 8.82 -0.65 7.33
C MET A 40 9.46 -1.19 6.05
N ARG A 41 10.65 -1.82 6.15
CA ARG A 41 11.31 -2.43 4.98
C ARG A 41 10.48 -3.53 4.34
N LYS A 42 9.75 -4.30 5.15
CA LYS A 42 8.84 -5.35 4.65
C LYS A 42 7.70 -4.73 3.83
N ILE A 43 7.04 -3.69 4.36
CA ILE A 43 5.97 -2.97 3.64
C ILE A 43 6.50 -2.36 2.33
N ASP A 44 7.69 -1.75 2.36
CA ASP A 44 8.30 -1.14 1.17
C ASP A 44 8.61 -2.19 0.09
N ARG A 45 9.15 -3.35 0.49
CA ARG A 45 9.39 -4.48 -0.41
C ARG A 45 8.12 -5.02 -1.04
N GLU A 46 7.05 -5.20 -0.26
CA GLU A 46 5.75 -5.65 -0.76
C GLU A 46 5.12 -4.62 -1.71
N SER A 47 5.30 -3.33 -1.42
CA SER A 47 4.82 -2.23 -2.27
C SER A 47 5.59 -2.15 -3.60
N ALA A 48 6.91 -2.39 -3.56
CA ALA A 48 7.75 -2.49 -4.74
C ALA A 48 7.40 -3.71 -5.61
N MET A 49 7.06 -4.85 -5.00
CA MET A 49 6.61 -6.05 -5.74
C MET A 49 5.21 -5.90 -6.33
N ASN A 50 4.32 -5.16 -5.67
CA ASN A 50 2.96 -4.86 -6.17
C ASN A 50 2.92 -3.74 -7.21
N ARG A 51 4.03 -3.03 -7.46
CA ARG A 51 4.08 -2.13 -8.61
C ARG A 51 4.06 -2.97 -9.88
N PRO A 52 3.08 -2.77 -10.77
CA PRO A 52 3.12 -3.41 -12.07
C PRO A 52 4.44 -3.02 -12.74
N TYR A 53 5.18 -4.01 -13.24
CA TYR A 53 6.41 -3.80 -13.98
C TYR A 53 6.06 -2.98 -15.23
N SER A 54 6.18 -1.66 -15.13
CA SER A 54 5.99 -0.76 -16.25
C SER A 54 7.22 -0.94 -17.16
N PHE A 55 7.04 -1.73 -18.21
CA PHE A 55 8.02 -1.88 -19.29
C PHE A 55 8.04 -0.57 -20.10
N GLY A 56 8.71 0.47 -19.60
CA GLY A 56 8.61 1.77 -20.27
C GLY A 56 9.33 2.96 -19.65
N ALA A 57 10.40 2.75 -18.88
CA ALA A 57 11.31 3.83 -18.50
C ALA A 57 12.71 3.53 -19.06
N ARG A 58 12.91 3.88 -20.32
CA ARG A 58 14.23 4.17 -20.91
C ARG A 58 14.20 5.58 -21.44
#